data_AF-A0A6V8PLG8-F1
#
_entry.id   AF-A0A6V8PLG8-F1
#
_cell.length_a   1.000
_cell.length_b   1.000
_cell.length_c   1.000
_cell.angle_alpha   90.00
_cell.angle_beta   90.00
_cell.angle_gamma   90.00
#
_symmetry.space_group_name_H-M   'P 1'
#
loop_
_entity.id
_entity.type
_entity.pdbx_description
1 polymer ?
#
loop_
_entity_poly.entity_id
_entity_poly.type
_entity_poly.pdbx_seq_one_letter_code
_entity_poly.pdbx_strand_id
1 'polypeptide(L)'
;MNGGGKPLVYISTRKCTAVMAHRIANEIGESLTPEEKEYLHNASEEVLKATSEPTRICKKLAECLNQGVAFHHAGLHYKQRKIVEDAFRKNKIKALVSTTTLAMGLNLPSRRVIIKDWYRYASGYGMKPIPILEIKQMSGRAGRPKYDNYGEAIIIASDKKDEKYLFENYLRGIPEWIESQLGTESSLRTHILSSIAGFFARTEGELQEYIGQTFFAFQR
;
A
#
# COMPACT_ATOMS: atom_id res chain seq x y z
N MET A 1 20.82 -13.08 6.36
CA MET A 1 20.50 -11.64 6.46
C MET A 1 20.30 -11.29 7.93
N ASN A 2 21.30 -10.70 8.60
CA ASN A 2 21.38 -10.58 10.07
C ASN A 2 20.72 -9.31 10.65
N GLY A 3 19.65 -8.81 10.04
CA GLY A 3 18.88 -7.67 10.58
C GLY A 3 17.45 -8.12 10.84
N GLY A 4 17.03 -8.21 12.11
CA GLY A 4 15.80 -8.89 12.52
C GLY A 4 14.46 -8.35 11.97
N GLY A 5 14.44 -7.36 11.09
CA GLY A 5 13.21 -6.84 10.46
C GLY A 5 12.90 -7.49 9.11
N LYS A 6 11.61 -7.60 8.80
CA LYS A 6 11.07 -8.41 7.70
C LYS A 6 10.63 -7.53 6.54
N PRO A 7 10.96 -7.87 5.28
CA PRO A 7 10.69 -7.02 4.14
C PRO A 7 9.19 -6.80 3.89
N LEU A 8 8.86 -5.57 3.49
CA LEU A 8 7.57 -5.17 2.92
C LEU A 8 7.73 -4.96 1.41
N VAL A 9 7.03 -5.76 0.61
CA VAL A 9 7.15 -5.77 -0.86
C VAL A 9 5.91 -5.16 -1.50
N TYR A 10 6.08 -4.11 -2.30
CA TYR A 10 5.02 -3.44 -3.04
C TYR A 10 4.92 -3.92 -4.49
N ILE A 11 3.69 -4.27 -4.89
CA ILE A 11 3.33 -4.77 -6.22
C ILE A 11 2.06 -4.06 -6.71
N SER A 12 1.91 -3.90 -8.02
CA SER A 12 0.84 -3.08 -8.62
C SER A 12 -0.56 -3.72 -8.56
N THR A 13 -0.68 -5.05 -8.61
CA THR A 13 -1.99 -5.74 -8.71
C THR A 13 -2.25 -6.76 -7.60
N ARG A 14 -3.54 -6.92 -7.25
CA ARG A 14 -4.02 -7.89 -6.24
C ARG A 14 -3.64 -9.34 -6.61
N LYS A 15 -3.74 -9.70 -7.88
CA LYS A 15 -3.39 -11.04 -8.36
C LYS A 15 -1.89 -11.30 -8.17
N CYS A 16 -1.05 -10.34 -8.54
CA CYS A 16 0.40 -10.46 -8.45
C CYS A 16 0.90 -10.49 -7.00
N THR A 17 0.21 -9.85 -6.04
CA THR A 17 0.62 -9.95 -4.63
C THR A 17 0.51 -11.38 -4.10
N ALA A 18 -0.60 -12.06 -4.39
CA ALA A 18 -0.80 -13.44 -3.97
C ALA A 18 0.14 -14.42 -4.69
N VAL A 19 0.45 -14.17 -5.97
CA VAL A 19 1.43 -14.97 -6.73
C VAL A 19 2.83 -14.78 -6.16
N MET A 20 3.25 -13.55 -5.89
CA MET A 20 4.57 -13.27 -5.35
C MET A 20 4.73 -13.79 -3.92
N ALA A 21 3.73 -13.59 -3.05
CA ALA A 21 3.77 -14.13 -1.69
C ALA A 21 3.94 -15.65 -1.68
N HIS A 22 3.25 -16.36 -2.56
CA HIS A 22 3.39 -17.80 -2.69
C HIS A 22 4.78 -18.21 -3.20
N ARG A 23 5.37 -17.47 -4.15
CA ARG A 23 6.76 -17.72 -4.60
C ARG A 23 7.75 -17.52 -3.46
N ILE A 24 7.62 -16.43 -2.71
CA ILE A 24 8.49 -16.15 -1.57
C ILE A 24 8.30 -17.20 -0.46
N ALA A 25 7.06 -17.66 -0.23
CA ALA A 25 6.76 -18.71 0.75
C ALA A 25 7.50 -20.02 0.45
N ASN A 26 7.55 -20.44 -0.82
CA ASN A 26 8.24 -21.67 -1.22
C ASN A 26 9.75 -21.63 -0.95
N GLU A 27 10.37 -20.46 -1.00
CA GLU A 27 11.80 -20.28 -0.74
C GLU A 27 12.13 -20.15 0.76
N ILE A 28 11.15 -19.74 1.59
CA ILE A 28 11.37 -19.36 2.99
C ILE A 28 10.84 -20.40 3.99
N GLY A 29 9.90 -21.26 3.60
CA GLY A 29 9.17 -22.16 4.50
C GLY A 29 10.04 -23.02 5.43
N GLU A 30 11.22 -23.43 4.96
CA GLU A 30 12.16 -24.25 5.74
C GLU A 30 12.87 -23.48 6.87
N SER A 31 12.88 -22.15 6.82
CA SER A 31 13.55 -21.28 7.80
C SER A 31 12.72 -20.94 9.04
N LEU A 32 11.54 -21.54 9.20
CA LEU A 32 10.63 -21.28 10.31
C LEU A 32 10.96 -22.14 11.53
N THR A 33 11.03 -21.51 12.70
CA THR A 33 11.13 -22.22 13.98
C THR A 33 9.81 -22.92 14.34
N PRO A 34 9.82 -23.95 15.21
CA PRO A 34 8.59 -24.60 15.66
C PRO A 34 7.55 -23.64 16.27
N GLU A 35 8.00 -22.69 17.10
CA GLU A 35 7.14 -21.67 17.71
C GLU A 35 6.50 -20.75 16.65
N GLU A 36 7.27 -20.36 15.62
CA GLU A 36 6.72 -19.58 14.51
C GLU A 36 5.68 -20.38 13.72
N LYS A 37 5.94 -21.67 13.46
CA LYS A 37 5.00 -22.55 12.76
C LYS A 37 3.68 -22.67 13.53
N GLU A 38 3.73 -22.87 14.84
CA GLU A 38 2.53 -22.95 15.67
C GLU A 38 1.72 -21.65 15.67
N TYR A 39 2.38 -20.50 15.86
CA TYR A 39 1.72 -19.19 15.79
C TYR A 39 1.05 -18.96 14.43
N LEU A 40 1.78 -19.24 13.35
CA LEU A 40 1.32 -19.03 11.98
C LEU A 40 0.17 -19.98 11.63
N HIS A 41 0.19 -21.21 12.14
CA HIS A 41 -0.92 -22.15 12.01
C HIS A 41 -2.20 -21.60 12.64
N ASN A 42 -2.14 -21.14 13.88
CA ASN A 42 -3.29 -20.54 14.57
C ASN A 42 -3.81 -19.30 13.84
N ALA A 43 -2.91 -18.42 13.39
CA ALA A 43 -3.29 -17.26 12.60
C ALA A 43 -3.93 -17.64 11.24
N SER A 44 -3.48 -18.73 10.62
CA SER A 44 -4.06 -19.24 9.37
C SER A 44 -5.48 -19.74 9.56
N GLU A 45 -5.75 -20.42 10.68
CA GLU A 45 -7.09 -20.88 11.07
C GLU A 45 -8.03 -19.70 11.35
N GLU A 46 -7.54 -18.65 12.02
CA GLU A 46 -8.32 -17.42 12.23
C GLU A 46 -8.64 -16.71 10.90
N VAL A 47 -7.71 -16.71 9.95
CA VAL A 47 -7.93 -16.17 8.59
C VAL A 47 -9.06 -16.92 7.88
N LEU A 48 -9.06 -18.26 7.98
CA LEU A 48 -10.10 -19.11 7.40
C LEU A 48 -11.47 -18.86 8.05
N LYS A 49 -11.51 -18.72 9.39
CA LYS A 49 -12.73 -18.47 10.18
C LYS A 49 -13.23 -17.02 10.10
N ALA A 50 -12.49 -16.12 9.44
CA ALA A 50 -12.86 -14.71 9.35
C ALA A 50 -14.12 -14.44 8.52
N THR A 51 -14.53 -15.39 7.68
CA THR A 51 -15.75 -15.38 6.86
C THR A 51 -16.52 -16.68 7.06
N SER A 52 -17.84 -16.68 6.81
CA SER A 52 -18.67 -17.89 6.93
C SER A 52 -18.19 -19.01 6.01
N GLU A 53 -17.84 -18.66 4.78
CA GLU A 53 -17.23 -19.57 3.81
C GLU A 53 -15.86 -19.04 3.34
N PRO A 54 -14.78 -19.82 3.46
CA PRO A 54 -13.46 -19.41 3.00
C PRO A 54 -13.38 -19.36 1.47
N THR A 55 -13.21 -18.15 0.93
CA THR A 55 -12.98 -17.96 -0.52
C THR A 55 -11.64 -18.57 -0.97
N ARG A 56 -11.45 -18.75 -2.29
CA ARG A 56 -10.15 -19.20 -2.85
C ARG A 56 -8.97 -18.31 -2.44
N ILE A 57 -9.19 -16.99 -2.33
CA ILE A 57 -8.16 -16.04 -1.91
C ILE A 57 -7.85 -16.21 -0.42
N CYS A 58 -8.87 -16.46 0.41
CA CYS A 58 -8.71 -16.75 1.83
C CYS A 58 -7.83 -17.98 2.07
N LYS A 59 -8.15 -19.10 1.38
CA LYS A 59 -7.36 -20.33 1.46
C LYS A 59 -5.91 -20.10 1.04
N LYS A 60 -5.68 -19.38 -0.05
CA LYS A 60 -4.34 -19.03 -0.51
C LYS A 60 -3.58 -18.14 0.48
N LEU A 61 -4.27 -17.23 1.18
CA LEU A 61 -3.66 -16.43 2.24
C LEU A 61 -3.23 -17.31 3.41
N ALA A 62 -4.09 -18.21 3.87
CA ALA A 62 -3.78 -19.16 4.95
C ALA A 62 -2.59 -20.06 4.59
N GLU A 63 -2.54 -20.59 3.37
CA GLU A 63 -1.41 -21.37 2.84
C GLU A 63 -0.10 -20.60 2.89
N CYS A 64 -0.09 -19.35 2.39
CA CYS A 64 1.12 -18.52 2.44
C CYS A 64 1.52 -18.24 3.90
N LEU A 65 0.54 -17.94 4.75
CA LEU A 65 0.76 -17.55 6.13
C LEU A 65 1.42 -18.69 6.92
N ASN A 66 1.00 -19.94 6.70
CA ASN A 66 1.64 -21.14 7.25
C ASN A 66 3.12 -21.28 6.88
N GLN A 67 3.53 -20.71 5.75
CA GLN A 67 4.93 -20.66 5.30
C GLN A 67 5.63 -19.35 5.69
N GLY A 68 5.01 -18.56 6.58
CA GLY A 68 5.59 -17.33 7.12
C GLY A 68 5.58 -16.17 6.16
N VAL A 69 4.76 -16.17 5.12
CA VAL A 69 4.62 -15.04 4.19
C VAL A 69 3.16 -14.68 4.06
N ALA A 70 2.84 -13.39 3.95
CA ALA A 70 1.46 -12.98 3.69
C ALA A 70 1.38 -12.04 2.49
N PHE A 71 0.20 -11.96 1.90
CA PHE A 71 -0.14 -10.87 1.00
C PHE A 71 -1.25 -10.01 1.60
N HIS A 72 -1.28 -8.73 1.23
CA HIS A 72 -2.23 -7.76 1.75
C HIS A 72 -2.76 -6.87 0.63
N HIS A 73 -4.08 -6.91 0.43
CA HIS A 73 -4.74 -6.06 -0.56
C HIS A 73 -6.20 -5.77 -0.19
N ALA A 74 -6.83 -4.80 -0.87
CA ALA A 74 -8.18 -4.34 -0.54
C ALA A 74 -9.26 -5.42 -0.73
N GLY A 75 -8.99 -6.46 -1.53
CA GLY A 75 -9.88 -7.61 -1.70
C GLY A 75 -9.90 -8.62 -0.53
N LEU A 76 -9.09 -8.42 0.52
CA LEU A 76 -9.16 -9.23 1.73
C LEU A 76 -10.22 -8.67 2.69
N HIS A 77 -10.87 -9.57 3.42
CA HIS A 77 -11.80 -9.17 4.47
C HIS A 77 -11.07 -8.39 5.58
N TYR A 78 -11.75 -7.43 6.21
CA TYR A 78 -11.14 -6.56 7.23
C TYR A 78 -10.46 -7.35 8.36
N LYS A 79 -11.11 -8.40 8.87
CA LYS A 79 -10.54 -9.27 9.92
C LYS A 79 -9.23 -9.95 9.45
N GLN A 80 -9.17 -10.40 8.20
CA GLN A 80 -7.98 -11.03 7.62
C GLN A 80 -6.82 -10.03 7.49
N ARG A 81 -7.12 -8.80 7.04
CA ARG A 81 -6.12 -7.72 6.98
C ARG A 81 -5.52 -7.45 8.35
N LYS A 82 -6.36 -7.37 9.39
CA LYS A 82 -5.92 -7.15 10.78
C LYS A 82 -5.00 -8.28 11.29
N ILE A 83 -5.35 -9.54 11.05
CA ILE A 83 -4.52 -10.70 11.44
C ILE A 83 -3.13 -10.62 10.77
N VAL A 84 -3.09 -10.31 9.47
CA VAL A 84 -1.83 -10.17 8.72
C VAL A 84 -1.00 -9.00 9.22
N GLU A 85 -1.63 -7.84 9.46
CA GLU A 85 -0.99 -6.64 10.00
C GLU A 85 -0.39 -6.90 11.40
N ASP A 86 -1.13 -7.58 12.27
CA ASP A 86 -0.67 -7.91 13.62
C ASP A 86 0.47 -8.93 13.58
N ALA A 87 0.40 -9.95 12.73
CA ALA A 87 1.48 -10.92 12.54
C ALA A 87 2.76 -10.28 11.99
N PHE A 88 2.65 -9.30 11.08
CA PHE A 88 3.79 -8.52 10.59
C PHE A 88 4.39 -7.65 11.68
N ARG A 89 3.56 -6.91 12.43
CA ARG A 89 4.01 -6.02 13.51
C ARG A 89 4.72 -6.79 14.63
N LYS A 90 4.24 -7.99 14.95
CA LYS A 90 4.86 -8.91 15.92
C LYS A 90 6.07 -9.67 15.36
N ASN A 91 6.50 -9.37 14.13
CA ASN A 91 7.66 -9.98 13.49
C ASN A 91 7.54 -11.50 13.26
N LYS A 92 6.32 -12.04 13.24
CA LYS A 92 6.04 -13.49 13.12
C LYS A 92 6.02 -13.96 11.66
N ILE A 93 5.66 -13.10 10.71
CA ILE A 93 5.82 -13.39 9.27
C ILE A 93 7.16 -12.86 8.76
N LYS A 94 7.81 -13.63 7.90
CA LYS A 94 9.12 -13.34 7.32
C LYS A 94 9.08 -12.33 6.16
N ALA A 95 7.94 -12.17 5.48
CA ALA A 95 7.74 -11.16 4.45
C ALA A 95 6.26 -10.81 4.29
N LEU A 96 5.97 -9.57 3.90
CA LEU A 96 4.62 -9.11 3.55
C LEU A 96 4.60 -8.53 2.15
N VAL A 97 3.70 -9.00 1.29
CA VAL A 97 3.52 -8.49 -0.07
C VAL A 97 2.23 -7.70 -0.19
N SER A 98 2.30 -6.39 -0.41
CA SER A 98 1.13 -5.51 -0.47
C SER A 98 0.94 -4.83 -1.82
N THR A 99 -0.30 -4.47 -2.14
CA THR A 99 -0.59 -3.60 -3.29
C THR A 99 -0.10 -2.18 -3.06
N THR A 100 0.43 -1.51 -4.08
CA THR A 100 0.84 -0.10 -4.02
C THR A 100 -0.28 0.83 -3.58
N THR A 101 -1.54 0.55 -3.92
CA THR A 101 -2.70 1.35 -3.51
C THR A 101 -3.03 1.29 -2.01
N LEU A 102 -2.52 0.30 -1.28
CA LEU A 102 -2.65 0.23 0.18
C LEU A 102 -1.43 0.77 0.92
N ALA A 103 -0.40 1.19 0.19
CA ALA A 103 0.80 1.75 0.76
C ALA A 103 0.55 3.00 1.61
N MET A 104 -0.55 3.73 1.39
CA MET A 104 -0.87 4.94 2.17
C MET A 104 -1.61 4.62 3.47
N GLY A 105 -2.37 3.52 3.53
CA GLY A 105 -3.26 3.21 4.66
C GLY A 105 -2.66 2.31 5.74
N LEU A 106 -1.46 1.76 5.53
CA LEU A 106 -0.83 0.85 6.48
C LEU A 106 -0.06 1.62 7.56
N ASN A 107 0.00 1.13 8.79
CA ASN A 107 0.99 1.58 9.77
C ASN A 107 1.93 0.43 10.12
N LEU A 108 2.69 0.00 9.10
CA LEU A 108 3.59 -1.15 9.16
C LEU A 108 5.00 -0.69 8.77
N PRO A 109 5.80 -0.17 9.73
CA PRO A 109 7.21 0.08 9.48
C PRO A 109 7.93 -1.26 9.29
N SER A 110 8.88 -1.29 8.36
CA SER A 110 9.66 -2.49 8.03
C SER A 110 11.13 -2.10 7.98
N ARG A 111 12.05 -3.01 8.31
CA ARG A 111 13.47 -2.74 8.09
C ARG A 111 13.78 -2.45 6.62
N ARG A 112 13.10 -3.16 5.70
CA ARG A 112 13.36 -3.07 4.27
C ARG A 112 12.06 -2.99 3.47
N VAL A 113 11.99 -2.01 2.59
CA VAL A 113 10.91 -1.88 1.61
C VAL A 113 11.45 -2.25 0.23
N ILE A 114 10.70 -3.07 -0.50
CA ILE A 114 11.01 -3.44 -1.89
C ILE A 114 9.85 -2.99 -2.77
N ILE A 115 10.07 -2.03 -3.65
CA ILE A 115 9.10 -1.57 -4.64
C ILE A 115 9.40 -2.31 -5.95
N LYS A 116 8.68 -3.40 -6.17
CA LYS A 116 8.89 -4.27 -7.34
C LYS A 116 8.27 -3.70 -8.60
N ASP A 117 7.10 -3.06 -8.47
CA ASP A 117 6.40 -2.42 -9.57
C ASP A 117 6.33 -0.92 -9.33
N TRP A 118 6.91 -0.14 -10.24
CA TRP A 118 6.87 1.32 -10.23
C TRP A 118 5.91 1.90 -11.29
N TYR A 119 5.21 1.03 -12.03
CA TYR A 119 4.05 1.36 -12.85
C TYR A 119 2.76 0.79 -12.26
N ARG A 120 1.65 1.47 -12.55
CA ARG A 120 0.31 1.06 -12.16
C ARG A 120 -0.69 1.43 -13.25
N TYR A 121 -1.70 0.59 -13.45
CA TYR A 121 -2.83 0.90 -14.33
C TYR A 121 -3.68 2.02 -13.72
N ALA A 122 -3.95 3.05 -14.52
CA ALA A 122 -4.87 4.13 -14.21
C ALA A 122 -6.03 4.10 -15.19
N SER A 123 -7.26 4.09 -14.67
CA SER A 123 -8.48 4.07 -15.47
C SER A 123 -8.49 5.23 -16.47
N GLY A 124 -8.73 4.95 -17.74
CA GLY A 124 -8.74 5.96 -18.82
C GLY A 124 -7.36 6.34 -19.38
N TYR A 125 -6.26 6.02 -18.68
CA TYR A 125 -4.90 6.43 -19.07
C TYR A 125 -3.94 5.26 -19.32
N GLY A 126 -4.34 4.03 -18.99
CA GLY A 126 -3.49 2.85 -19.15
C GLY A 126 -2.41 2.74 -18.09
N MET A 127 -1.29 2.09 -18.42
CA MET A 127 -0.16 1.94 -17.51
C MET A 127 0.61 3.27 -17.40
N LYS A 128 0.76 3.79 -16.19
CA LYS A 128 1.55 4.99 -15.93
C LYS A 128 2.52 4.80 -14.76
N PRO A 129 3.62 5.56 -14.69
CA PRO A 129 4.49 5.57 -13.52
C PRO A 129 3.68 5.94 -12.26
N ILE A 130 4.02 5.31 -11.14
CA ILE A 130 3.47 5.71 -9.84
C ILE A 130 4.04 7.09 -9.49
N PRO A 131 3.22 8.02 -8.94
CA PRO A 131 3.71 9.34 -8.55
C PRO A 131 4.92 9.28 -7.61
N ILE A 132 5.84 10.23 -7.75
CA ILE A 132 7.06 10.35 -6.95
C ILE A 132 6.68 10.44 -5.47
N LEU A 133 5.64 11.21 -5.13
CA LEU A 133 5.14 11.31 -3.76
C LEU A 133 4.80 9.94 -3.15
N GLU A 134 4.08 9.09 -3.89
CA GLU A 134 3.69 7.75 -3.41
C GLU A 134 4.89 6.81 -3.28
N ILE A 135 5.84 6.88 -4.22
CA ILE A 135 7.08 6.11 -4.15
C ILE A 135 7.90 6.51 -2.92
N LYS A 136 8.06 7.81 -2.65
CA LYS A 136 8.77 8.29 -1.46
C LYS A 136 8.05 7.92 -0.17
N GLN A 137 6.72 7.95 -0.14
CA GLN A 137 5.96 7.48 1.02
C GLN A 137 6.09 5.96 1.25
N MET A 138 6.11 5.15 0.19
CA MET A 138 6.43 3.72 0.30
C MET A 138 7.84 3.52 0.86
N SER A 139 8.83 4.22 0.30
CA SER A 139 10.23 4.18 0.77
C SER A 139 10.39 4.62 2.22
N GLY A 140 9.63 5.63 2.66
CA GLY A 140 9.66 6.14 4.04
C GLY A 140 9.17 5.16 5.11
N ARG A 141 8.63 4.00 4.72
CA ARG A 141 8.29 2.91 5.64
C ARG A 141 9.49 2.02 5.98
N ALA A 142 10.62 2.21 5.28
CA ALA A 142 11.86 1.50 5.56
C ALA A 142 12.53 2.10 6.81
N GLY A 143 13.00 1.21 7.70
CA GLY A 143 13.55 1.55 9.01
C GLY A 143 12.47 1.57 10.09
N ARG A 144 12.59 0.71 11.10
CA ARG A 144 11.72 0.77 12.28
C ARG A 144 12.39 1.62 13.36
N PRO A 145 11.76 2.74 13.79
CA PRO A 145 12.27 3.53 14.89
C PRO A 145 12.54 2.65 16.12
N LYS A 146 13.68 2.86 16.79
CA LYS A 146 14.16 2.11 17.97
C LYS A 146 14.65 0.67 17.72
N TYR A 147 14.42 0.08 16.55
CA TYR A 147 14.81 -1.32 16.27
C TYR A 147 15.90 -1.45 15.19
N ASP A 148 15.94 -0.55 14.22
CA ASP A 148 16.90 -0.59 13.12
C ASP A 148 17.77 0.67 13.10
N ASN A 149 19.09 0.51 12.97
CA ASN A 149 20.04 1.64 12.85
C ASN A 149 19.88 2.38 11.50
N TYR A 150 19.31 1.71 10.50
CA TYR A 150 19.04 2.25 9.18
C TYR A 150 17.90 1.47 8.53
N GLY A 151 17.20 2.11 7.59
CA GLY A 151 16.19 1.49 6.73
C GLY A 151 16.69 1.40 5.29
N GLU A 152 16.25 0.38 4.56
CA GLU A 152 16.57 0.22 3.13
C GLU A 152 15.31 0.24 2.28
N ALA A 153 15.24 1.16 1.32
CA ALA A 153 14.21 1.16 0.30
C ALA A 153 14.84 0.82 -1.06
N ILE A 154 14.34 -0.23 -1.70
CA ILE A 154 14.87 -0.76 -2.96
C ILE A 154 13.78 -0.67 -4.02
N ILE A 155 14.04 0.00 -5.13
CA ILE A 155 13.15 0.02 -6.30
C ILE A 155 13.76 -0.88 -7.37
N ILE A 156 12.98 -1.81 -7.90
CA ILE A 156 13.47 -2.78 -8.89
C ILE A 156 13.37 -2.18 -10.30
N ALA A 157 14.53 -2.04 -10.95
CA ALA A 157 14.65 -1.73 -12.37
C ALA A 157 14.64 -3.02 -13.21
N SER A 158 14.02 -2.99 -14.39
CA SER A 158 14.05 -4.15 -15.31
C SER A 158 15.30 -4.14 -16.18
N ASP A 159 15.80 -2.94 -16.52
CA ASP A 159 16.97 -2.73 -17.36
C ASP A 159 17.70 -1.42 -16.99
N LYS A 160 18.76 -1.08 -17.74
CA LYS A 160 19.57 0.12 -17.53
C LYS A 160 18.83 1.43 -17.80
N LYS A 161 17.83 1.43 -18.68
CA LYS A 161 17.02 2.62 -18.98
C LYS A 161 16.07 2.90 -17.81
N ASP A 162 15.43 1.85 -17.29
CA ASP A 162 14.63 1.91 -16.07
C ASP A 162 15.49 2.43 -14.91
N GLU A 163 16.68 1.86 -14.68
CA GLU A 163 17.59 2.28 -13.61
C GLU A 163 17.85 3.80 -13.64
N LYS A 164 18.20 4.33 -14.82
CA LYS A 164 18.42 5.77 -15.00
C LYS A 164 17.16 6.58 -14.71
N TYR A 165 16.00 6.15 -15.20
CA TYR A 165 14.73 6.84 -14.95
C TYR A 165 14.39 6.87 -13.45
N LEU A 166 14.48 5.72 -12.77
CA LEU A 166 14.18 5.60 -11.34
C LEU A 166 15.11 6.46 -10.49
N PHE A 167 16.39 6.49 -10.84
CA PHE A 167 17.39 7.28 -10.13
C PHE A 167 17.11 8.78 -10.26
N GLU A 168 16.86 9.28 -11.46
CA GLU A 168 16.60 10.70 -11.69
C GLU A 168 15.24 11.13 -11.13
N ASN A 169 14.17 10.34 -11.32
CA ASN A 169 12.81 10.75 -10.96
C ASN A 169 12.42 10.42 -9.52
N TYR A 170 12.78 9.25 -8.99
CA TYR A 170 12.33 8.83 -7.66
C TYR A 170 13.36 9.07 -6.56
N LEU A 171 14.64 8.84 -6.84
CA LEU A 171 15.69 9.08 -5.86
C LEU A 171 16.02 10.58 -5.78
N ARG A 172 16.44 11.19 -6.90
CA ARG A 172 16.82 12.60 -6.98
C ARG A 172 15.65 13.56 -7.15
N GLY A 173 14.57 13.11 -7.78
CA GLY A 173 13.42 13.95 -8.05
C GLY A 173 12.69 14.40 -6.79
N ILE A 174 11.98 15.52 -6.93
CA ILE A 174 11.08 16.08 -5.91
C ILE A 174 9.65 15.59 -6.16
N PRO A 175 8.83 15.42 -5.11
CA PRO A 175 7.41 15.13 -5.28
C PRO A 175 6.70 16.14 -6.19
N GLU A 176 5.70 15.66 -6.91
CA GLU A 176 4.82 16.51 -7.70
C GLU A 176 4.09 17.53 -6.80
N TRP A 177 3.76 18.70 -7.35
CA TRP A 177 2.95 19.69 -6.66
C TRP A 177 1.56 19.13 -6.38
N ILE A 178 1.02 19.43 -5.19
CA ILE A 178 -0.34 19.04 -4.84
C ILE A 178 -1.29 19.98 -5.57
N GLU A 179 -2.12 19.44 -6.46
CA GLU A 179 -3.14 20.21 -7.18
C GLU A 179 -4.54 19.91 -6.64
N SER A 180 -5.31 20.98 -6.43
CA SER A 180 -6.71 20.88 -6.03
C SER A 180 -7.53 20.15 -7.09
N GLN A 181 -8.23 19.10 -6.65
CA GLN A 181 -9.14 18.32 -7.51
C GLN A 181 -10.57 18.87 -7.52
N LEU A 182 -10.84 19.96 -6.79
CA LEU A 182 -12.17 20.55 -6.69
C LEU A 182 -12.69 21.01 -8.05
N GLY A 183 -11.83 21.47 -8.96
CA GLY A 183 -12.22 21.98 -10.29
C GLY A 183 -12.75 20.93 -11.28
N THR A 184 -12.85 19.66 -10.88
CA THR A 184 -13.50 18.62 -11.69
C THR A 184 -15.02 18.83 -11.69
N GLU A 185 -15.68 18.63 -12.84
CA GLU A 185 -17.12 18.86 -12.99
C GLU A 185 -17.95 18.07 -11.96
N SER A 186 -17.59 16.81 -11.71
CA SER A 186 -18.25 15.98 -10.71
C SER A 186 -18.13 16.56 -9.30
N SER A 187 -16.91 16.95 -8.88
CA SER A 187 -16.68 17.51 -7.55
C SER A 187 -17.39 18.86 -7.38
N LEU A 188 -17.27 19.77 -8.36
CA LEU A 188 -17.95 21.06 -8.33
C LEU A 188 -19.46 20.89 -8.17
N ARG A 189 -20.09 20.05 -9.01
CA ARG A 189 -21.55 19.82 -8.93
C ARG A 189 -21.98 19.33 -7.56
N THR A 190 -21.28 18.34 -7.01
CA THR A 190 -21.59 17.80 -5.68
C THR A 190 -21.44 18.86 -4.58
N HIS A 191 -20.35 19.62 -4.59
CA HIS A 191 -20.07 20.61 -3.55
C HIS A 191 -20.97 21.85 -3.66
N ILE A 192 -21.31 22.31 -4.87
CA ILE A 192 -22.25 23.40 -5.08
C ILE A 192 -23.64 23.02 -4.55
N LEU A 193 -24.14 21.84 -4.93
CA LEU A 193 -25.43 21.35 -4.45
C LEU A 193 -25.45 21.22 -2.92
N SER A 194 -24.38 20.67 -2.33
CA SER A 194 -24.25 20.56 -0.88
C SER A 194 -24.23 21.93 -0.18
N SER A 195 -23.64 22.94 -0.81
CA SER A 195 -23.56 24.30 -0.24
C SER A 195 -24.94 24.97 -0.21
N ILE A 196 -25.73 24.77 -1.26
CA ILE A 196 -27.11 25.28 -1.34
C ILE A 196 -28.02 24.50 -0.38
N ALA A 197 -27.98 23.17 -0.42
CA ALA A 197 -28.84 22.31 0.41
C ALA A 197 -28.53 22.44 1.91
N GLY A 198 -27.26 22.69 2.26
CA GLY A 198 -26.83 22.97 3.62
C GLY A 198 -27.05 24.43 4.07
N PHE A 199 -27.62 25.28 3.20
CA PHE A 199 -27.82 26.71 3.43
C PHE A 199 -26.53 27.50 3.74
N PHE A 200 -25.37 27.00 3.29
CA PHE A 200 -24.08 27.69 3.37
C PHE A 200 -23.96 28.81 2.32
N ALA A 201 -24.65 28.66 1.20
CA ALA A 201 -24.79 29.69 0.17
C ALA A 201 -26.23 29.69 -0.37
N ARG A 202 -26.83 30.88 -0.48
CA ARG A 202 -28.20 31.12 -0.96
C ARG A 202 -28.21 32.00 -2.20
N THR A 203 -27.10 32.69 -2.47
CA THR A 203 -26.90 33.50 -3.67
C THR A 203 -25.67 33.04 -4.42
N GLU A 204 -25.58 33.42 -5.69
CA GLU A 204 -24.39 33.19 -6.49
C GLU A 204 -23.15 33.88 -5.89
N GLY A 205 -23.31 35.09 -5.34
CA GLY A 205 -22.22 35.82 -4.68
C GLY A 205 -21.66 35.09 -3.47
N GLU A 206 -22.54 34.57 -2.59
CA GLU A 206 -22.13 33.75 -1.44
C GLU A 206 -21.43 32.45 -1.88
N LEU A 207 -21.88 31.84 -2.98
CA LEU A 207 -21.25 30.64 -3.52
C LEU A 207 -19.84 30.95 -4.08
N GLN A 208 -19.68 32.08 -4.77
CA GLN A 208 -18.38 32.53 -5.26
C GLN A 208 -17.43 32.85 -4.11
N GLU A 209 -17.91 33.52 -3.06
CA GLU A 209 -17.12 33.78 -1.84
C GLU A 209 -16.66 32.47 -1.19
N TYR A 210 -17.56 31.49 -1.07
CA TYR A 210 -17.24 30.17 -0.52
C TYR A 210 -16.18 29.45 -1.35
N ILE A 211 -16.32 29.41 -2.68
CA ILE A 211 -15.32 28.83 -3.58
C ILE A 211 -14.00 29.61 -3.50
N GLY A 212 -14.06 30.93 -3.34
CA GLY A 212 -12.91 31.83 -3.19
C GLY A 212 -12.02 31.49 -1.99
N GLN A 213 -12.56 30.84 -0.96
CA GLN A 213 -11.81 30.40 0.22
C GLN A 213 -11.21 28.99 0.09
N THR A 214 -11.34 28.35 -1.08
CA THR A 214 -10.84 26.98 -1.29
C THR A 214 -9.39 26.96 -1.76
N PHE A 215 -8.72 25.81 -1.56
CA PHE A 215 -7.39 25.59 -2.14
C PHE A 215 -7.40 25.65 -3.67
N PHE A 216 -8.53 25.38 -4.32
CA PHE A 216 -8.67 25.56 -5.78
C PHE A 216 -8.53 27.03 -6.18
N ALA A 217 -9.24 27.93 -5.48
CA ALA A 217 -9.16 29.36 -5.75
C ALA A 217 -7.78 29.92 -5.40
N PHE A 218 -7.17 29.46 -4.30
CA PHE A 218 -5.81 29.87 -3.93
C PHE A 218 -4.75 29.52 -5.00
N GLN A 219 -4.94 28.41 -5.73
CA GLN A 219 -4.02 27.97 -6.78
C GLN A 219 -4.27 28.58 -8.16
N ARG A 220 -5.33 29.36 -8.33
CA ARG A 220 -5.79 29.88 -9.63
C ARG A 220 -5.70 31.38 -9.73
#